data_AF-A0A0G4AWG8-F1
#
_entry.id   AF-A0A0G4AWG8-F1
#
_cell.length_a   1.000
_cell.length_b   1.000
_cell.length_c   1.000
_cell.angle_alpha   90.00
_cell.angle_beta   90.00
_cell.angle_gamma   90.00
#
_symmetry.space_group_name_H-M   'P 1'
#
loop_
_entity.id
_entity.type
_entity.pdbx_description
1 polymer ?
#
loop_
_entity_poly.entity_id
_entity_poly.type
_entity_poly.pdbx_seq_one_letter_code
_entity_poly.pdbx_strand_id
1 'polypeptide(L)'
;MAQTQKQLKKKRPRTYARNRALVSRRGNSLVLESDGQYFLKLVCVVILGTLWLKLSTPVLWLGLPLGGIPLGTIIGLVGIKTLEKNQLNRKIWYAALIIVTIICYFVPAGIVL
;
A
#
# COMPACT_ATOMS: atom_id res chain seq x y z
N MET A 1 12.91 -69.35 -31.47
CA MET A 1 13.39 -68.48 -30.36
C MET A 1 12.95 -67.05 -30.65
N ALA A 2 11.87 -66.56 -30.03
CA ALA A 2 11.35 -65.22 -30.25
C ALA A 2 11.78 -64.30 -29.09
N GLN A 3 12.64 -63.32 -29.37
CA GLN A 3 13.08 -62.35 -28.36
C GLN A 3 12.02 -61.26 -28.18
N THR A 4 11.41 -61.23 -26.99
CA THR A 4 10.46 -60.18 -26.60
C THR A 4 11.24 -58.92 -26.21
N GLN A 5 11.21 -57.89 -27.05
CA GLN A 5 11.82 -56.60 -26.74
C GLN A 5 10.99 -55.85 -25.69
N LYS A 6 11.52 -55.76 -24.46
CA LYS A 6 10.99 -54.88 -23.41
C LYS A 6 11.26 -53.42 -23.78
N GLN A 7 10.24 -52.71 -24.26
CA GLN A 7 10.31 -51.26 -24.46
C GLN A 7 10.50 -50.55 -23.11
N LEU A 8 11.66 -49.90 -22.94
CA LEU A 8 11.97 -49.06 -21.79
C LEU A 8 11.12 -47.78 -21.86
N LYS A 9 10.08 -47.70 -21.02
CA LYS A 9 9.25 -46.50 -20.87
C LYS A 9 10.13 -45.30 -20.52
N LYS A 10 10.25 -44.36 -21.46
CA LYS A 10 10.95 -43.07 -21.31
C LYS A 10 10.36 -42.30 -20.11
N LYS A 11 11.15 -42.12 -19.05
CA LYS A 11 10.74 -41.36 -17.86
C LYS A 11 10.56 -39.90 -18.25
N ARG A 12 9.31 -39.41 -18.19
CA ARG A 12 8.99 -38.00 -18.48
C ARG A 12 9.70 -37.09 -17.47
N PRO A 13 10.27 -35.96 -17.91
CA PRO A 13 10.91 -35.02 -17.02
C PRO A 13 9.88 -34.55 -15.99
N ARG A 14 10.24 -34.62 -14.70
CA ARG A 14 9.41 -34.09 -13.62
C ARG A 14 9.39 -32.58 -13.78
N THR A 15 8.30 -32.03 -14.28
CA THR A 15 8.08 -30.58 -14.31
C THR A 15 8.07 -30.11 -12.86
N TYR A 16 9.19 -29.53 -12.43
CA TYR A 16 9.35 -28.97 -11.10
C TYR A 16 8.41 -27.77 -11.04
N ALA A 17 7.25 -27.95 -10.37
CA ALA A 17 6.33 -26.86 -10.04
C ALA A 17 6.97 -25.98 -8.96
N ARG A 18 8.05 -25.29 -9.32
CA ARG A 18 8.88 -24.46 -8.44
C ARG A 18 8.16 -23.17 -8.00
N ASN A 19 7.00 -22.86 -8.59
CA ASN A 19 6.20 -21.68 -8.28
C ASN A 19 4.96 -21.97 -7.41
N ARG A 20 4.91 -23.09 -6.68
CA ARG A 20 3.80 -23.42 -5.78
C ARG A 20 4.11 -23.07 -4.32
N ALA A 21 4.46 -21.81 -4.06
CA ALA A 21 4.68 -21.30 -2.70
C ALA A 21 3.96 -19.97 -2.40
N LEU A 22 3.21 -19.41 -3.36
CA LEU A 22 2.44 -18.18 -3.12
C LEU A 22 1.05 -18.44 -2.49
N VAL A 23 0.60 -19.70 -2.48
CA VAL A 23 -0.71 -20.09 -1.97
C VAL A 23 -0.54 -21.38 -1.19
N SER A 24 -0.97 -21.40 0.08
CA SER A 24 -0.98 -22.63 0.88
C SER A 24 -1.80 -23.69 0.14
N ARG A 25 -1.53 -24.99 0.34
CA ARG A 25 -2.30 -26.06 -0.33
C ARG A 25 -3.82 -25.97 -0.08
N ARG A 26 -4.26 -25.20 0.91
CA ARG A 26 -5.66 -24.91 1.28
C ARG A 26 -6.23 -23.62 0.69
N GLY A 27 -5.50 -22.87 -0.14
CA GLY A 27 -5.98 -21.59 -0.67
C GLY A 27 -5.90 -20.42 0.32
N ASN A 28 -5.45 -20.65 1.55
CA ASN A 28 -5.30 -19.59 2.54
C ASN A 28 -4.18 -18.64 2.11
N SER A 29 -4.47 -17.34 2.09
CA SER A 29 -3.45 -16.31 2.01
C SER A 29 -2.50 -16.48 3.18
N LEU A 30 -1.20 -16.34 2.92
CA LEU A 30 -0.24 -16.21 4.01
C LEU A 30 -0.56 -14.88 4.69
N VAL A 31 -0.90 -14.93 5.98
CA VAL A 31 -1.09 -13.74 6.80
C VAL A 31 0.26 -13.01 6.82
N LEU A 32 0.35 -11.94 6.02
CA LEU A 32 1.59 -11.19 5.80
C LEU A 32 1.92 -10.28 6.99
N GLU A 33 0.88 -9.79 7.67
CA GLU A 33 0.97 -8.92 8.83
C GLU A 33 -0.18 -9.24 9.80
N SER A 34 0.00 -8.91 11.08
CA SER A 34 -1.08 -9.01 12.06
C SER A 34 -2.04 -7.84 11.95
N ASP A 35 -3.30 -8.06 12.31
CA ASP A 35 -4.36 -7.03 12.24
C ASP A 35 -3.98 -5.76 13.02
N GLY A 36 -3.32 -5.90 14.17
CA GLY A 36 -2.86 -4.77 14.98
C GLY A 36 -1.77 -3.93 14.30
N GLN A 37 -0.84 -4.57 13.59
CA GLN A 37 0.18 -3.83 12.81
C GLN A 37 -0.47 -3.06 11.67
N TYR A 38 -1.39 -3.69 10.94
CA TYR A 38 -2.13 -3.01 9.87
C TYR A 38 -2.92 -1.81 10.39
N PHE A 39 -3.64 -1.99 11.50
CA PHE A 39 -4.44 -0.94 12.12
C PHE A 39 -3.59 0.24 12.58
N LEU A 40 -2.47 -0.02 13.28
CA LEU A 40 -1.56 1.05 13.72
C LEU A 40 -1.04 1.88 12.54
N LYS A 41 -0.64 1.22 11.45
CA LYS A 41 -0.18 1.93 10.25
C LYS A 41 -1.29 2.79 9.64
N LEU A 42 -2.53 2.30 9.63
CA LEU A 42 -3.69 3.06 9.16
C LEU A 42 -3.95 4.30 10.04
N VAL A 43 -3.86 4.16 11.37
CA VAL A 43 -3.96 5.30 12.31
C VAL A 43 -2.85 6.33 12.04
N CYS A 44 -1.61 5.90 11.83
CA CYS A 44 -0.51 6.81 11.47
C CYS A 44 -0.80 7.56 10.16
N VAL A 45 -1.35 6.89 9.16
CA VAL A 45 -1.75 7.52 7.88
C VAL A 45 -2.86 8.55 8.09
N VAL A 46 -3.83 8.28 8.95
CA VAL A 46 -4.89 9.25 9.30
C VAL A 46 -4.28 10.48 9.97
N ILE A 47 -3.40 10.29 10.96
CA ILE A 47 -2.72 11.39 11.64
C ILE A 47 -1.95 12.24 10.62
N LEU A 48 -1.19 11.62 9.72
CA LEU A 48 -0.51 12.33 8.64
C LEU A 48 -1.48 13.11 7.74
N GLY A 49 -2.66 12.57 7.41
CA GLY A 49 -3.68 13.29 6.62
C GLY A 49 -4.25 14.53 7.32
N THR A 50 -4.20 14.57 8.65
CA THR A 50 -4.66 15.75 9.43
C THR A 50 -3.62 16.88 9.49
N LEU A 51 -2.35 16.59 9.17
CA LEU A 51 -1.28 17.57 9.23
C LEU A 51 -1.32 18.53 8.03
N TRP A 52 -2.00 19.64 8.24
CA TRP A 52 -2.02 20.79 7.35
C TRP A 52 -1.19 21.94 7.89
N LEU A 53 -0.49 22.63 7.00
CA LEU A 53 0.12 23.92 7.29
C LEU A 53 -0.77 25.00 6.67
N LYS A 54 -1.58 25.68 7.48
CA LYS A 54 -2.47 26.74 7.02
C LYS A 54 -1.81 28.10 7.27
N LEU A 55 -1.94 29.00 6.31
CA LEU A 55 -1.38 30.34 6.36
C LEU A 55 -2.48 31.30 6.81
N SER A 56 -2.21 32.11 7.84
CA SER A 56 -3.14 33.11 8.37
C SER A 56 -3.43 34.21 7.34
N THR A 57 -2.40 34.63 6.60
CA THR A 57 -2.52 35.52 5.45
C THR A 57 -2.31 34.73 4.16
N PRO A 58 -3.29 34.69 3.23
CA PRO A 58 -3.15 33.93 1.99
C PRO A 58 -2.04 34.52 1.12
N VAL A 59 -1.12 33.66 0.68
CA VAL A 59 -0.05 34.07 -0.24
C VAL A 59 -0.58 33.94 -1.67
N LEU A 60 -0.45 35.00 -2.46
CA LEU A 60 -0.79 34.95 -3.88
C LEU A 60 0.30 34.19 -4.65
N TRP A 61 -0.06 33.06 -5.26
CA TRP A 61 0.83 32.33 -6.15
C TRP A 61 0.18 32.18 -7.52
N LEU A 62 0.81 32.73 -8.56
CA LEU A 62 0.26 32.79 -9.92
C LEU A 62 -1.16 33.39 -10.00
N GLY A 63 -1.51 34.31 -9.10
CA GLY A 63 -2.85 34.92 -9.04
C GLY A 63 -3.89 34.10 -8.27
N LEU A 64 -3.54 32.92 -7.76
CA LEU A 64 -4.40 32.10 -6.91
C LEU A 64 -4.02 32.27 -5.43
N PRO A 65 -4.98 32.51 -4.52
CA PRO A 65 -4.70 32.59 -3.09
C PRO A 65 -4.43 31.18 -2.54
N LEU A 66 -3.19 30.92 -2.15
CA LEU A 66 -2.81 29.71 -1.41
C LEU A 66 -3.02 29.94 0.08
N GLY A 67 -4.07 29.32 0.63
CA GLY A 67 -4.40 29.38 2.06
C GLY A 67 -3.69 28.32 2.91
N GLY A 68 -3.03 27.34 2.30
CA GLY A 68 -2.32 26.31 3.05
C GLY A 68 -1.78 25.18 2.19
N ILE A 69 -0.85 24.42 2.77
CA ILE A 69 -0.15 23.31 2.14
C ILE A 69 -0.42 22.05 2.97
N PRO A 70 -0.91 20.95 2.36
CA PRO A 70 -1.12 19.69 3.06
C PRO A 70 0.22 18.96 3.22
N LEU A 71 1.09 19.46 4.10
CA LEU A 71 2.43 18.91 4.29
C LEU A 71 2.39 17.41 4.66
N GLY A 72 1.43 17.04 5.50
CA GLY A 72 1.24 15.68 5.95
C GLY A 72 0.91 14.68 4.84
N THR A 73 0.20 15.10 3.78
CA THR A 73 -0.03 14.20 2.64
C THR A 73 1.18 14.00 1.79
N ILE A 74 1.99 15.03 1.59
CA ILE A 74 3.21 14.90 0.81
C ILE A 74 4.13 13.88 1.49
N ILE A 75 4.29 14.01 2.81
CA ILE A 75 5.05 13.06 3.64
C ILE A 75 4.39 11.68 3.60
N GLY A 76 3.07 11.60 3.78
CA GLY A 76 2.31 10.35 3.78
C GLY A 76 2.41 9.59 2.45
N LEU A 77 2.33 10.28 1.30
CA LEU A 77 2.44 9.66 -0.02
C LEU A 77 3.81 9.01 -0.20
N VAL A 78 4.88 9.70 0.20
CA VAL A 78 6.24 9.14 0.14
C VAL A 78 6.41 8.00 1.15
N GLY A 79 5.95 8.18 2.39
CA GLY A 79 6.05 7.19 3.46
C GLY A 79 5.31 5.89 3.17
N ILE A 80 4.09 5.96 2.61
CA ILE A 80 3.33 4.76 2.21
C ILE A 80 4.08 4.01 1.10
N LYS A 81 4.66 4.72 0.12
CA LYS A 81 5.42 4.09 -0.97
C LYS A 81 6.65 3.33 -0.46
N THR A 82 7.32 3.84 0.56
CA THR A 82 8.57 3.25 1.08
C THR A 82 8.32 2.15 2.10
N LEU A 83 7.30 2.28 2.96
CA LEU A 83 7.03 1.36 4.05
C LEU A 83 6.16 0.17 3.63
N GLU A 84 5.18 0.37 2.75
CA GLU A 84 4.18 -0.65 2.43
C GLU A 84 4.52 -1.42 1.15
N LYS A 85 4.94 -2.68 1.34
CA LYS A 85 5.35 -3.58 0.25
C LYS A 85 4.14 -4.12 -0.52
N ASN A 86 3.01 -4.35 0.15
CA ASN A 86 1.83 -4.92 -0.48
C ASN A 86 1.08 -3.86 -1.31
N GLN A 87 0.81 -4.19 -2.58
CA GLN A 87 0.16 -3.26 -3.50
C GLN A 87 -1.30 -2.97 -3.12
N LEU A 88 -2.03 -3.95 -2.57
CA LEU A 88 -3.43 -3.75 -2.17
C LEU A 88 -3.53 -2.85 -0.94
N ASN A 89 -2.72 -3.13 0.09
CA ASN A 89 -2.66 -2.30 1.30
C ASN A 89 -2.31 -0.86 0.95
N ARG A 90 -1.30 -0.66 0.10
CA ARG A 90 -0.89 0.67 -0.36
C ARG A 90 -2.01 1.46 -1.03
N LYS A 91 -2.87 0.82 -1.84
CA LYS A 91 -4.03 1.48 -2.44
C LYS A 91 -5.04 1.95 -1.39
N ILE A 92 -5.33 1.10 -0.41
CA ILE A 92 -6.25 1.44 0.70
C ILE A 92 -5.70 2.61 1.51
N TRP A 93 -4.40 2.62 1.78
CA TRP A 93 -3.78 3.66 2.59
C TRP A 93 -3.70 4.99 1.86
N TYR A 94 -3.43 4.98 0.55
CA TYR A 94 -3.53 6.21 -0.26
C TYR A 94 -4.96 6.75 -0.29
N ALA A 95 -5.96 5.87 -0.44
CA ALA A 95 -7.36 6.30 -0.40
C ALA A 95 -7.70 6.94 0.95
N ALA A 96 -7.33 6.29 2.06
CA ALA A 96 -7.53 6.83 3.40
C ALA A 96 -6.84 8.19 3.60
N LEU A 97 -5.57 8.31 3.20
CA LEU A 97 -4.80 9.56 3.29
C LEU A 97 -5.49 10.70 2.54
N ILE A 98 -5.89 10.45 1.28
CA ILE A 98 -6.52 11.47 0.43
C ILE A 98 -7.87 11.88 0.99
N ILE A 99 -8.71 10.93 1.40
CA ILE A 99 -10.04 11.21 1.96
C ILE A 99 -9.92 12.07 3.23
N VAL A 100 -9.07 11.68 4.17
CA VAL A 100 -8.85 12.44 5.41
C VAL A 100 -8.35 13.85 5.12
N THR A 101 -7.47 13.99 4.12
CA THR A 101 -6.91 15.29 3.75
C THR A 101 -7.96 16.22 3.17
N ILE A 102 -8.81 15.72 2.28
CA ILE A 102 -9.91 16.50 1.71
C ILE A 102 -10.87 16.91 2.83
N ILE A 103 -11.17 16.03 3.78
CA ILE A 103 -12.01 16.37 4.94
C ILE A 103 -11.33 17.46 5.79
N CYS A 104 -10.04 17.30 6.11
CA CYS A 104 -9.27 18.25 6.94
C CYS A 104 -9.03 19.60 6.26
N TYR A 105 -9.17 19.70 4.94
CA TYR A 105 -9.19 20.99 4.25
C TYR A 105 -10.30 21.90 4.80
N PHE A 106 -11.50 21.35 4.99
CA PHE A 106 -12.69 22.09 5.46
C PHE A 106 -12.76 22.28 6.97
N VAL A 107 -11.98 21.51 7.74
CA VAL A 107 -11.94 21.60 9.21
C VAL A 107 -10.80 22.55 9.62
N PRO A 108 -10.91 23.32 10.73
CA PRO A 108 -9.77 24.03 11.31
C PRO A 108 -8.79 23.06 12.01
N ALA A 109 -8.39 22.00 11.30
CA ALA A 109 -7.37 21.05 11.72
C ALA A 109 -6.06 21.39 11.01
N GLY A 110 -4.98 21.51 11.78
CA GLY A 110 -3.64 21.82 11.29
C GLY A 110 -2.90 22.84 12.14
N ILE A 111 -1.70 23.19 11.71
CA ILE A 111 -0.87 24.23 12.29
C ILE A 111 -1.13 25.50 11.48
N VAL A 112 -1.63 26.55 12.14
CA VAL A 112 -1.81 27.86 11.53
C VAL A 112 -0.59 28.71 11.84
N LEU A 113 0.07 29.23 10.80
CA LEU A 113 1.19 30.17 10.88
C LEU A 113 0.79 31.55 10.38
#